data_AF-A0A1G4WH09-F1
#
_entry.id   AF-A0A1G4WH09-F1
#
_cell.length_a   1.000
_cell.length_b   1.000
_cell.length_c   1.000
_cell.angle_alpha   90.00
_cell.angle_beta   90.00
_cell.angle_gamma   90.00
#
_symmetry.space_group_name_H-M   'P 1'
#
loop_
_entity.id
_entity.type
_entity.pdbx_description
1 polymer ?
#
loop_
_entity_poly.entity_id
_entity_poly.type
_entity_poly.pdbx_seq_one_letter_code
_entity_poly.pdbx_strand_id
1 'polypeptide(L)'
;MTSVGDRVSLRYRLPDGLTDVVGELAALSPLISVRTKSGEMVHIAPADVVSMRELSHVTVRNSEIRELEHAAALAWPGTEQHWCDGWLLRAGPGIGEGHTSRANSAVPLLFEANLHALPTIVDWYARRGLPAWLALPERLLPVKTPGTKPTRVLVRDITPDITPEDVPGDGTLRPSPDAEWLRIYERAVPVEVLTAVGTGEEAGEVTFATVEGAAVGRAAVTTAPGGTRWAGLSAVRVTEDSRRRGHARAVCSALLGWAATRGATRAYVQVLADNSPAATLYHSMGFRLHHTLRYLRAESLLPHA
;
A
#
# COMPACT_ATOMS: atom_id res chain seq x y z
N MET A 1 -0.61 13.73 1.71
CA MET A 1 -0.28 14.95 0.96
C MET A 1 0.14 14.55 -0.43
N THR A 2 -0.13 15.37 -1.45
CA THR A 2 0.33 15.11 -2.83
C THR A 2 1.86 15.20 -2.91
N SER A 3 2.44 14.44 -3.83
CA SER A 3 3.87 14.26 -4.06
C SER A 3 4.20 14.44 -5.54
N VAL A 4 5.44 14.79 -5.87
CA VAL A 4 5.90 14.86 -7.27
C VAL A 4 5.69 13.51 -7.94
N GLY A 5 5.13 13.53 -9.15
CA GLY A 5 4.70 12.35 -9.91
C GLY A 5 3.22 11.97 -9.74
N ASP A 6 2.53 12.54 -8.75
CA ASP A 6 1.09 12.32 -8.58
C ASP A 6 0.31 13.00 -9.72
N ARG A 7 -0.77 12.36 -10.18
CA ARG A 7 -1.76 13.02 -11.03
C ARG A 7 -2.68 13.86 -10.16
N VAL A 8 -2.83 15.14 -10.47
CA VAL A 8 -3.62 16.08 -9.67
C VAL A 8 -4.66 16.81 -10.52
N SER A 9 -5.77 17.19 -9.88
CA SER A 9 -6.64 18.28 -10.31
C SER A 9 -6.43 19.44 -9.36
N LEU A 10 -6.08 20.60 -9.90
CA LEU A 10 -5.71 21.78 -9.14
C LEU A 10 -6.55 22.97 -9.61
N ARG A 11 -7.29 23.56 -8.67
CA ARG A 11 -8.05 24.80 -8.84
C ARG A 11 -7.23 25.98 -8.34
N TYR A 12 -7.06 27.01 -9.15
CA TYR A 12 -6.26 28.18 -8.79
C TYR A 12 -6.86 29.48 -9.32
N ARG A 13 -6.41 30.60 -8.71
CA ARG A 13 -6.83 31.96 -9.05
C ARG A 13 -6.06 32.50 -10.24
N LEU A 14 -6.77 33.23 -11.08
CA LEU A 14 -6.26 34.14 -12.10
C LEU A 14 -6.86 35.53 -11.84
N PRO A 15 -6.32 36.62 -12.43
CA PRO A 15 -6.86 37.97 -12.24
C PRO A 15 -8.37 38.08 -12.50
N ASP A 16 -8.88 37.33 -13.48
CA ASP A 16 -10.27 37.41 -13.93
C ASP A 16 -11.16 36.25 -13.43
N GLY A 17 -10.69 35.44 -12.47
CA GLY A 17 -11.51 34.39 -11.85
C GLY A 17 -10.76 33.15 -11.41
N LEU A 18 -11.44 32.00 -11.47
CA LEU A 18 -10.91 30.69 -11.09
C LEU A 18 -10.78 29.80 -12.33
N THR A 19 -9.73 29.01 -12.37
CA THR A 19 -9.54 27.98 -13.41
C THR A 19 -9.02 26.69 -12.78
N ASP A 20 -9.09 25.60 -13.56
CA ASP A 20 -8.67 24.26 -13.16
C ASP A 20 -7.61 23.73 -14.14
N VAL A 21 -6.60 23.03 -13.61
CA VAL A 21 -5.63 22.26 -14.40
C VAL A 21 -5.58 20.82 -13.92
N VAL A 22 -5.52 19.87 -14.86
CA VAL A 22 -5.34 18.44 -14.58
C VAL A 22 -4.07 17.95 -15.25
N GLY A 23 -3.19 17.31 -14.48
CA GLY A 23 -1.91 16.83 -15.00
C GLY A 23 -1.05 16.13 -13.96
N GLU A 24 0.19 15.83 -14.31
CA GLU A 24 1.20 15.27 -13.42
C GLU A 24 1.90 16.41 -12.66
N LEU A 25 1.98 16.29 -11.34
CA LEU A 25 2.67 17.25 -10.49
C LEU A 25 4.19 17.12 -10.66
N ALA A 26 4.82 18.08 -11.31
CA ALA A 26 6.25 18.08 -11.62
C ALA A 26 7.11 18.75 -10.53
N ALA A 27 6.57 19.76 -9.85
CA ALA A 27 7.25 20.45 -8.75
C ALA A 27 6.25 21.05 -7.76
N LEU A 28 6.65 21.16 -6.49
CA LEU A 28 5.88 21.81 -5.42
C LEU A 28 6.51 23.13 -4.96
N SER A 29 7.76 23.40 -5.32
CA SER A 29 8.53 24.57 -4.92
C SER A 29 9.59 24.90 -5.98
N PRO A 30 9.89 26.20 -6.23
CA PRO A 30 9.26 27.38 -5.62
C PRO A 30 7.84 27.65 -6.15
N LEU A 31 7.54 27.17 -7.37
CA LEU A 31 6.20 27.20 -7.96
C LEU A 31 5.65 25.78 -8.04
N ILE A 32 4.33 25.66 -7.89
CA ILE A 32 3.63 24.41 -8.16
C ILE A 32 3.57 24.26 -9.68
N SER A 33 4.17 23.20 -10.20
CA SER A 33 4.27 22.96 -11.64
C SER A 33 3.49 21.70 -12.00
N VAL A 34 2.54 21.82 -12.93
CA VAL A 34 1.69 20.72 -13.39
C VAL A 34 1.90 20.52 -14.88
N ARG A 35 2.34 19.32 -15.27
CA ARG A 35 2.45 18.91 -16.66
C ARG A 35 1.12 18.34 -17.14
N THR A 36 0.46 19.01 -18.06
CA THR A 36 -0.83 18.56 -18.60
C THR A 36 -0.66 17.34 -19.51
N LYS A 37 -1.78 16.72 -19.92
CA LYS A 37 -1.77 15.60 -20.87
C LYS A 37 -1.16 15.96 -22.23
N SER A 38 -1.25 17.23 -22.66
CA SER A 38 -0.64 17.70 -23.92
C SER A 38 0.87 17.95 -23.79
N GLY A 39 1.44 17.80 -22.59
CA GLY A 39 2.86 18.06 -22.31
C GLY A 39 3.16 19.51 -21.91
N GLU A 40 2.16 20.39 -21.94
CA GLU A 40 2.30 21.78 -21.47
C GLU A 40 2.63 21.82 -19.98
N MET A 41 3.54 22.70 -19.59
CA MET A 41 3.87 22.95 -18.19
C MET A 41 3.15 24.20 -17.69
N VAL A 42 2.25 24.02 -16.72
CA VAL A 42 1.54 25.12 -16.07
C VAL A 42 2.21 25.41 -14.73
N HIS A 43 2.63 26.66 -14.50
CA HIS A 43 3.27 27.11 -13.27
C HIS A 43 2.32 28.00 -12.46
N ILE A 44 2.18 27.68 -11.17
CA ILE A 44 1.19 28.30 -10.30
C ILE A 44 1.88 28.72 -9.00
N ALA A 45 1.69 29.97 -8.59
CA ALA A 45 2.18 30.42 -7.29
C ALA A 45 1.41 29.69 -6.17
N PRO A 46 2.08 29.20 -5.12
CA PRO A 46 1.40 28.50 -4.02
C PRO A 46 0.24 29.30 -3.40
N ALA A 47 0.32 30.63 -3.38
CA ALA A 47 -0.71 31.53 -2.86
C ALA A 47 -2.01 31.55 -3.70
N ASP A 48 -1.91 31.21 -4.99
CA ASP A 48 -3.05 31.22 -5.91
C ASP A 48 -3.83 29.90 -5.89
N VAL A 49 -3.28 28.85 -5.29
CA VAL A 49 -3.96 27.54 -5.20
C VAL A 49 -5.15 27.62 -4.26
N VAL A 50 -6.32 27.27 -4.77
CA VAL A 50 -7.59 27.19 -4.01
C VAL A 50 -7.80 25.77 -3.48
N SER A 51 -7.58 24.77 -4.32
CA SER A 51 -7.67 23.37 -3.91
C SER A 51 -6.83 22.47 -4.81
N MET A 52 -6.24 21.44 -4.25
CA MET A 52 -5.51 20.41 -4.99
C MET A 52 -6.00 19.04 -4.54
N ARG A 53 -6.39 18.20 -5.50
CA ARG A 53 -6.86 16.85 -5.27
C ARG A 53 -6.02 15.86 -6.08
N GLU A 54 -5.51 14.85 -5.40
CA GLU A 54 -4.87 13.69 -6.04
C GLU A 54 -5.93 12.85 -6.78
N LEU A 55 -5.58 12.39 -7.97
CA LEU A 55 -6.42 11.57 -8.83
C LEU A 55 -5.71 10.25 -9.14
N SER A 56 -6.49 9.19 -9.25
CA SER A 56 -5.98 7.95 -9.82
C SER A 56 -5.54 8.17 -11.27
N HIS A 57 -4.50 7.45 -11.70
CA HIS A 57 -3.97 7.60 -13.05
C HIS A 57 -4.98 7.14 -14.12
N VAL A 58 -5.79 6.14 -13.78
CA VAL A 58 -6.93 5.64 -14.55
C VAL A 58 -8.19 5.62 -13.68
N THR A 59 -9.37 5.54 -14.28
CA THR A 59 -10.60 5.32 -13.52
C THR A 59 -10.54 3.95 -12.85
N VAL A 60 -10.81 3.90 -11.54
CA VAL A 60 -10.77 2.66 -10.74
C VAL A 60 -12.17 2.36 -10.20
N ARG A 61 -12.74 1.22 -10.61
CA ARG A 61 -14.05 0.74 -10.15
C ARG A 61 -13.96 0.18 -8.73
N ASN A 62 -15.09 0.16 -8.04
CA ASN A 62 -15.16 -0.42 -6.69
C ASN A 62 -14.80 -1.92 -6.67
N SER A 63 -15.14 -2.67 -7.72
CA SER A 63 -14.74 -4.07 -7.87
C SER A 63 -13.22 -4.24 -7.96
N GLU A 64 -12.52 -3.36 -8.67
CA GLU A 64 -11.06 -3.38 -8.80
C GLU A 64 -10.37 -3.04 -7.46
N ILE A 65 -10.96 -2.15 -6.65
CA ILE A 65 -10.50 -1.93 -5.28
C ILE A 65 -10.65 -3.23 -4.47
N ARG A 66 -11.81 -3.89 -4.51
CA ARG A 66 -12.04 -5.14 -3.77
C ARG A 66 -11.08 -6.24 -4.19
N GLU A 67 -10.86 -6.45 -5.49
CA GLU A 67 -9.93 -7.45 -6.01
C GLU A 67 -8.50 -7.23 -5.48
N LEU A 68 -8.00 -6.01 -5.56
CA LEU A 68 -6.66 -5.68 -5.07
C LEU A 68 -6.56 -5.80 -3.54
N GLU A 69 -7.55 -5.32 -2.81
CA GLU A 69 -7.54 -5.39 -1.34
C GLU A 69 -7.69 -6.83 -0.84
N HIS A 70 -8.35 -7.71 -1.60
CA HIS A 70 -8.40 -9.15 -1.31
C HIS A 70 -7.02 -9.77 -1.46
N ALA A 71 -6.35 -9.54 -2.59
CA ALA A 71 -4.96 -9.98 -2.79
C ALA A 71 -4.02 -9.39 -1.71
N ALA A 72 -4.19 -8.11 -1.37
CA ALA A 72 -3.42 -7.47 -0.32
C ALA A 72 -3.67 -8.05 1.07
N ALA A 73 -4.90 -8.47 1.35
CA ALA A 73 -5.24 -9.13 2.59
C ALA A 73 -4.59 -10.52 2.71
N LEU A 74 -4.57 -11.28 1.61
CA LEU A 74 -3.88 -12.58 1.50
C LEU A 74 -2.35 -12.45 1.54
N ALA A 75 -1.80 -11.29 1.19
CA ALA A 75 -0.36 -11.03 1.28
C ALA A 75 0.10 -10.73 2.71
N TRP A 76 -0.84 -10.44 3.62
CA TRP A 76 -0.62 -10.22 5.06
C TRP A 76 -1.79 -10.79 5.86
N PRO A 77 -2.09 -12.10 5.80
CA PRO A 77 -3.34 -12.64 6.33
C PRO A 77 -3.36 -12.71 7.86
N GLY A 78 -2.24 -12.41 8.53
CA GLY A 78 -2.04 -12.78 9.92
C GLY A 78 -1.88 -14.30 10.05
N THR A 79 -1.92 -14.82 11.27
CA THR A 79 -1.92 -16.27 11.51
C THR A 79 -3.32 -16.81 11.82
N GLU A 80 -4.29 -15.93 12.00
CA GLU A 80 -5.68 -16.27 12.23
C GLU A 80 -6.60 -15.38 11.39
N GLN A 81 -7.55 -16.01 10.72
CA GLN A 81 -8.52 -15.36 9.85
C GLN A 81 -9.95 -15.77 10.22
N HIS A 82 -10.89 -14.87 10.01
CA HIS A 82 -12.31 -15.16 10.15
C HIS A 82 -13.14 -14.31 9.17
N TRP A 83 -14.07 -14.94 8.48
CA TRP A 83 -15.05 -14.24 7.65
C TRP A 83 -16.28 -13.88 8.49
N CYS A 84 -16.73 -12.63 8.42
CA CYS A 84 -17.94 -12.14 9.08
C CYS A 84 -18.65 -11.15 8.16
N ASP A 85 -19.82 -11.54 7.63
CA ASP A 85 -20.70 -10.68 6.83
C ASP A 85 -19.95 -9.87 5.75
N GLY A 86 -19.11 -10.55 4.95
CA GLY A 86 -18.31 -9.93 3.89
C GLY A 86 -17.01 -9.24 4.31
N TRP A 87 -16.71 -9.22 5.61
CA TRP A 87 -15.43 -8.77 6.15
C TRP A 87 -14.47 -9.94 6.35
N LEU A 88 -13.21 -9.76 5.97
CA LEU A 88 -12.12 -10.64 6.37
C LEU A 88 -11.41 -10.03 7.58
N LEU A 89 -11.59 -10.65 8.74
CA LEU A 89 -10.92 -10.31 9.98
C LEU A 89 -9.60 -11.06 10.03
N ARG A 90 -8.52 -10.34 10.37
CA ARG A 90 -7.16 -10.88 10.41
C ARG A 90 -6.49 -10.50 11.71
N ALA A 91 -5.83 -11.47 12.33
CA ALA A 91 -5.06 -11.32 13.55
C ALA A 91 -3.81 -12.23 13.52
N GLY A 92 -2.89 -11.99 14.44
CA GLY A 92 -1.70 -12.81 14.64
C GLY A 92 -1.11 -12.59 16.03
N PRO A 93 -0.27 -13.50 16.52
CA PRO A 93 0.40 -13.34 17.80
C PRO A 93 1.37 -12.17 17.75
N GLY A 94 1.60 -11.52 18.90
CA GLY A 94 2.61 -10.46 19.03
C GLY A 94 2.36 -9.16 18.26
N ILE A 95 1.28 -9.05 17.48
CA ILE A 95 0.96 -7.83 16.69
C ILE A 95 0.12 -6.79 17.44
N GLY A 96 0.29 -6.70 18.77
CA GLY A 96 -0.33 -5.66 19.61
C GLY A 96 -0.02 -4.24 19.13
N GLU A 97 -0.48 -3.22 19.86
CA GLU A 97 -0.32 -1.81 19.46
C GLU A 97 1.11 -1.50 18.93
N GLY A 98 1.20 -1.06 17.67
CA GLY A 98 2.46 -0.62 17.05
C GLY A 98 3.11 -1.57 16.02
N HIS A 99 2.82 -2.87 16.01
CA HIS A 99 3.59 -3.84 15.22
C HIS A 99 3.28 -3.82 13.72
N THR A 100 2.03 -4.07 13.31
CA THR A 100 1.56 -3.86 11.92
C THR A 100 0.03 -3.87 11.83
N SER A 101 -0.55 -2.78 11.32
CA SER A 101 -2.00 -2.75 11.05
C SER A 101 -2.39 -3.59 9.84
N ARG A 102 -1.42 -4.01 8.99
CA ARG A 102 -1.71 -4.82 7.79
C ARG A 102 -2.09 -6.25 8.11
N ALA A 103 -1.59 -6.82 9.20
CA ALA A 103 -1.93 -8.19 9.64
C ALA A 103 -2.93 -8.22 10.81
N ASN A 104 -3.33 -7.04 11.32
CA ASN A 104 -4.26 -6.87 12.43
C ASN A 104 -5.36 -5.86 12.05
N SER A 105 -6.26 -6.25 11.15
CA SER A 105 -7.41 -5.42 10.76
C SER A 105 -8.48 -6.21 10.03
N ALA A 106 -9.74 -5.79 10.19
CA ALA A 106 -10.85 -6.22 9.37
C ALA A 106 -10.90 -5.41 8.07
N VAL A 107 -11.08 -6.10 6.94
CA VAL A 107 -11.15 -5.47 5.61
C VAL A 107 -12.49 -5.86 4.95
N PRO A 108 -13.26 -4.91 4.39
CA PRO A 108 -14.54 -5.21 3.77
C PRO A 108 -14.31 -5.71 2.34
N LEU A 109 -14.13 -7.01 2.15
CA LEU A 109 -13.70 -7.57 0.85
C LEU A 109 -14.87 -7.95 -0.05
N LEU A 110 -16.00 -8.39 0.52
CA LEU A 110 -17.17 -8.80 -0.26
C LEU A 110 -18.22 -7.68 -0.33
N PHE A 111 -19.20 -7.85 -1.23
CA PHE A 111 -20.19 -6.80 -1.53
C PHE A 111 -21.18 -6.61 -0.37
N GLU A 112 -21.47 -7.68 0.36
CA GLU A 112 -22.37 -7.71 1.52
C GLU A 112 -21.77 -7.04 2.77
N ALA A 113 -20.48 -6.69 2.76
CA ALA A 113 -19.83 -5.98 3.85
C ALA A 113 -20.58 -4.70 4.21
N ASN A 114 -20.98 -4.60 5.48
CA ASN A 114 -21.72 -3.46 5.99
C ASN A 114 -21.39 -3.19 7.47
N LEU A 115 -21.89 -2.07 8.01
CA LEU A 115 -21.57 -1.61 9.35
C LEU A 115 -22.34 -2.34 10.47
N HIS A 116 -23.35 -3.17 10.15
CA HIS A 116 -24.03 -3.97 11.16
C HIS A 116 -23.15 -5.10 11.72
N ALA A 117 -22.09 -5.48 11.01
CA ALA A 117 -21.10 -6.46 11.46
C ALA A 117 -20.16 -5.92 12.56
N LEU A 118 -20.14 -4.60 12.81
CA LEU A 118 -19.17 -3.96 13.70
C LEU A 118 -19.17 -4.53 15.14
N PRO A 119 -20.33 -4.79 15.81
CA PRO A 119 -20.32 -5.42 17.13
C PRO A 119 -19.61 -6.78 17.13
N THR A 120 -19.92 -7.65 16.16
CA THR A 120 -19.27 -8.96 16.01
C THR A 120 -17.77 -8.84 15.77
N ILE A 121 -17.35 -7.86 14.96
CA ILE A 121 -15.93 -7.56 14.70
C ILE A 121 -15.23 -7.13 15.99
N VAL A 122 -15.82 -6.21 16.74
CA VAL A 122 -15.27 -5.74 18.03
C VAL A 122 -15.11 -6.90 18.99
N ASP A 123 -16.14 -7.72 19.17
CA ASP A 123 -16.10 -8.89 20.05
C ASP A 123 -15.03 -9.91 19.64
N TRP A 124 -14.84 -10.13 18.33
CA TRP A 124 -13.82 -11.04 17.82
C TRP A 124 -12.41 -10.57 18.20
N TYR A 125 -12.11 -9.29 18.05
CA TYR A 125 -10.80 -8.75 18.45
C TYR A 125 -10.65 -8.67 19.98
N ALA A 126 -11.71 -8.32 20.72
CA ALA A 126 -11.70 -8.24 22.18
C ALA A 126 -11.37 -9.58 22.84
N ARG A 127 -11.93 -10.71 22.34
CA ARG A 127 -11.60 -12.06 22.82
C ARG A 127 -10.12 -12.43 22.68
N ARG A 128 -9.37 -11.70 21.84
CA ARG A 128 -7.94 -11.89 21.61
C ARG A 128 -7.08 -10.84 22.32
N GLY A 129 -7.68 -9.94 23.11
CA GLY A 129 -6.99 -8.80 23.70
C GLY A 129 -6.41 -7.85 22.66
N LEU A 130 -6.99 -7.84 21.45
CA LEU A 130 -6.52 -7.03 20.33
C LEU A 130 -7.46 -5.85 20.06
N PRO A 131 -6.91 -4.74 19.57
CA PRO A 131 -7.71 -3.59 19.22
C PRO A 131 -8.38 -3.84 17.84
N ALA A 132 -9.72 -3.78 17.75
CA ALA A 132 -10.52 -3.87 16.51
C ALA A 132 -10.26 -2.75 15.46
N TRP A 133 -9.21 -2.91 14.66
CA TRP A 133 -8.92 -2.00 13.55
C TRP A 133 -9.71 -2.37 12.29
N LEU A 134 -10.28 -1.38 11.63
CA LEU A 134 -10.83 -1.50 10.29
C LEU A 134 -9.81 -0.92 9.29
N ALA A 135 -9.45 -1.67 8.25
CA ALA A 135 -8.81 -1.11 7.07
C ALA A 135 -9.91 -0.74 6.08
N LEU A 136 -10.06 0.54 5.79
CA LEU A 136 -11.16 1.08 4.99
C LEU A 136 -10.62 1.70 3.71
N PRO A 137 -10.61 0.94 2.59
CA PRO A 137 -10.45 1.51 1.27
C PRO A 137 -11.53 2.55 1.00
N GLU A 138 -11.18 3.60 0.27
CA GLU A 138 -12.14 4.61 -0.15
C GLU A 138 -13.31 3.97 -0.94
N ARG A 139 -14.49 4.59 -0.85
CA ARG A 139 -15.67 4.27 -1.68
C ARG A 139 -16.30 2.89 -1.50
N LEU A 140 -15.72 1.96 -0.73
CA LEU A 140 -16.30 0.64 -0.49
C LEU A 140 -17.43 0.66 0.55
N LEU A 141 -17.36 1.57 1.51
CA LEU A 141 -18.37 1.78 2.55
C LEU A 141 -18.66 3.27 2.73
N PRO A 142 -19.89 3.66 3.10
CA PRO A 142 -20.29 5.06 3.28
C PRO A 142 -19.79 5.68 4.60
N VAL A 143 -18.55 5.39 5.00
CA VAL A 143 -17.94 5.94 6.23
C VAL A 143 -17.24 7.24 5.91
N LYS A 144 -17.69 8.35 6.52
CA LYS A 144 -17.08 9.68 6.36
C LYS A 144 -16.10 10.06 7.47
N THR A 145 -16.10 9.34 8.58
CA THR A 145 -15.22 9.59 9.72
C THR A 145 -13.75 9.58 9.27
N PRO A 146 -12.96 10.62 9.61
CA PRO A 146 -11.53 10.64 9.35
C PRO A 146 -10.84 9.48 10.05
N GLY A 147 -9.98 8.77 9.33
CA GLY A 147 -9.18 7.67 9.89
C GLY A 147 -7.76 8.11 10.23
N THR A 148 -7.00 7.20 10.81
CA THR A 148 -5.56 7.31 10.98
C THR A 148 -4.82 6.61 9.84
N LYS A 149 -3.50 6.82 9.76
CA LYS A 149 -2.60 6.19 8.78
C LYS A 149 -3.14 6.27 7.36
N PRO A 150 -3.46 7.48 6.85
CA PRO A 150 -3.88 7.65 5.46
C PRO A 150 -2.82 7.01 4.56
N THR A 151 -3.24 6.07 3.72
CA THR A 151 -2.37 5.20 2.95
C THR A 151 -2.78 5.28 1.48
N ARG A 152 -1.80 5.50 0.61
CA ARG A 152 -1.95 5.42 -0.84
C ARG A 152 -1.60 4.00 -1.28
N VAL A 153 -2.48 3.39 -2.07
CA VAL A 153 -2.21 2.13 -2.76
C VAL A 153 -1.79 2.48 -4.18
N LEU A 154 -0.50 2.28 -4.46
CA LEU A 154 0.07 2.53 -5.78
C LEU A 154 0.26 1.21 -6.51
N VAL A 155 0.00 1.19 -7.81
CA VAL A 155 0.09 0.00 -8.66
C VAL A 155 0.95 0.25 -9.89
N ARG A 156 1.53 -0.82 -10.43
CA ARG A 156 2.09 -0.86 -11.79
C ARG A 156 1.83 -2.22 -12.42
N ASP A 157 1.83 -2.27 -13.74
CA ASP A 157 1.93 -3.56 -14.44
C ASP A 157 3.37 -4.10 -14.33
N ILE A 158 3.48 -5.43 -14.27
CA ILE A 158 4.73 -6.17 -14.41
C ILE A 158 4.82 -6.59 -15.87
N THR A 159 5.68 -5.92 -16.61
CA THR A 159 5.89 -6.14 -18.04
C THR A 159 7.00 -7.16 -18.29
N PRO A 160 7.02 -7.86 -19.44
CA PRO A 160 7.98 -8.93 -19.71
C PRO A 160 9.45 -8.51 -19.71
N ASP A 161 9.74 -7.22 -19.85
CA ASP A 161 11.07 -6.61 -19.76
C ASP A 161 11.58 -6.50 -18.32
N ILE A 162 10.73 -6.71 -17.31
CA ILE A 162 11.17 -6.90 -15.92
C ILE A 162 11.78 -8.30 -15.83
N THR A 163 13.07 -8.38 -16.14
CA THR A 163 13.85 -9.58 -15.86
C THR A 163 14.15 -9.65 -14.37
N PRO A 164 14.31 -10.85 -13.79
CA PRO A 164 14.99 -11.00 -12.51
C PRO A 164 16.36 -10.33 -12.60
N GLU A 165 16.48 -9.12 -12.06
CA GLU A 165 17.77 -8.57 -11.73
C GLU A 165 18.23 -9.31 -10.47
N ASP A 166 19.42 -9.91 -10.51
CA ASP A 166 20.11 -10.31 -9.28
C ASP A 166 20.12 -9.11 -8.35
N VAL A 167 19.91 -9.33 -7.05
CA VAL A 167 20.00 -8.23 -6.09
C VAL A 167 21.42 -7.67 -6.18
N PRO A 168 21.61 -6.40 -6.62
CA PRO A 168 22.93 -5.83 -6.84
C PRO A 168 23.79 -5.84 -5.58
N GLY A 169 25.04 -6.32 -5.70
CA GLY A 169 26.01 -6.41 -4.61
C GLY A 169 25.58 -7.44 -3.55
N ASP A 170 26.10 -8.66 -3.65
CA ASP A 170 25.96 -9.78 -2.68
C ASP A 170 24.54 -10.04 -2.12
N GLY A 171 23.50 -9.54 -2.79
CA GLY A 171 22.16 -9.57 -2.27
C GLY A 171 21.47 -10.90 -2.54
N THR A 172 20.58 -11.29 -1.64
CA THR A 172 19.93 -12.61 -1.69
C THR A 172 18.43 -12.52 -1.56
N LEU A 173 17.74 -13.49 -2.17
CA LEU A 173 16.32 -13.74 -1.96
C LEU A 173 16.16 -15.04 -1.17
N ARG A 174 15.40 -14.99 -0.07
CA ARG A 174 15.14 -16.15 0.79
C ARG A 174 13.63 -16.34 0.99
N PRO A 175 13.14 -17.57 1.26
CA PRO A 175 11.73 -17.82 1.56
C PRO A 175 11.33 -17.40 2.99
N SER A 176 12.30 -17.09 3.85
CA SER A 176 12.10 -16.66 5.24
C SER A 176 13.13 -15.58 5.60
N PRO A 177 12.82 -14.60 6.47
CA PRO A 177 13.79 -13.60 6.89
C PRO A 177 14.83 -14.24 7.81
N ASP A 178 16.11 -13.94 7.56
CA ASP A 178 17.21 -14.32 8.46
C ASP A 178 17.45 -13.26 9.54
N ALA A 179 18.44 -13.51 10.40
CA ALA A 179 18.78 -12.61 11.51
C ALA A 179 19.22 -11.23 11.02
N GLU A 180 19.90 -11.14 9.88
CA GLU A 180 20.28 -9.86 9.30
C GLU A 180 19.06 -9.10 8.78
N TRP A 181 18.16 -9.78 8.07
CA TRP A 181 16.93 -9.16 7.57
C TRP A 181 16.12 -8.53 8.71
N LEU A 182 15.95 -9.29 9.81
CA LEU A 182 15.23 -8.83 11.00
C LEU A 182 15.91 -7.65 11.68
N ARG A 183 17.25 -7.66 11.76
CA ARG A 183 18.06 -6.57 12.31
C ARG A 183 17.89 -5.28 11.50
N ILE A 184 17.92 -5.35 10.17
CA ILE A 184 17.77 -4.17 9.30
C ILE A 184 16.30 -3.68 9.28
N TYR A 185 15.32 -4.57 9.37
CA TYR A 185 13.90 -4.19 9.33
C TYR A 185 13.46 -3.37 10.55
N GLU A 186 14.10 -3.56 11.71
CA GLU A 186 13.92 -2.77 12.94
C GLU A 186 12.47 -2.73 13.49
N ARG A 187 11.60 -3.65 13.05
CA ARG A 187 10.23 -3.81 13.59
C ARG A 187 10.05 -5.21 14.14
N ALA A 188 9.51 -5.30 15.36
CA ALA A 188 9.27 -6.55 16.08
C ALA A 188 8.06 -7.35 15.56
N VAL A 189 7.94 -7.54 14.24
CA VAL A 189 6.89 -8.40 13.68
C VAL A 189 7.36 -9.86 13.78
N PRO A 190 6.59 -10.77 14.41
CA PRO A 190 6.97 -12.18 14.49
C PRO A 190 7.20 -12.81 13.12
N VAL A 191 8.16 -13.75 13.04
CA VAL A 191 8.52 -14.42 11.78
C VAL A 191 7.32 -15.13 11.19
N GLU A 192 6.51 -15.83 12.00
CA GLU A 192 5.29 -16.48 11.52
C GLU A 192 4.31 -15.52 10.82
N VAL A 193 4.23 -14.26 11.27
CA VAL A 193 3.38 -13.23 10.66
C VAL A 193 4.03 -12.66 9.40
N LEU A 194 5.36 -12.50 9.39
CA LEU A 194 6.12 -12.06 8.21
C LEU A 194 6.01 -13.08 7.07
N THR A 195 6.11 -14.37 7.38
CA THR A 195 6.05 -15.45 6.39
C THR A 195 4.62 -15.86 6.03
N ALA A 196 3.62 -15.44 6.81
CA ALA A 196 2.22 -15.74 6.50
C ALA A 196 1.79 -15.12 5.16
N VAL A 197 1.15 -15.96 4.35
CA VAL A 197 0.45 -15.65 3.09
C VAL A 197 -0.77 -16.55 3.00
N GLY A 198 -1.70 -16.27 2.09
CA GLY A 198 -2.89 -17.10 1.86
C GLY A 198 -2.53 -18.58 1.72
N THR A 199 -3.42 -19.47 2.12
CA THR A 199 -3.23 -20.92 2.15
C THR A 199 -4.35 -21.65 1.42
N GLY A 200 -4.17 -22.94 1.11
CA GLY A 200 -5.21 -23.74 0.44
C GLY A 200 -5.45 -23.28 -0.99
N GLU A 201 -6.71 -23.09 -1.39
CA GLU A 201 -7.08 -22.62 -2.73
C GLU A 201 -6.61 -21.17 -2.99
N GLU A 202 -6.36 -20.39 -1.93
CA GLU A 202 -5.85 -19.02 -1.99
C GLU A 202 -4.33 -18.95 -1.68
N ALA A 203 -3.60 -20.03 -1.94
CA ALA A 203 -2.17 -20.14 -1.65
C ALA A 203 -1.36 -19.00 -2.28
N GLY A 204 -0.63 -18.28 -1.44
CA GLY A 204 0.36 -17.28 -1.85
C GLY A 204 1.78 -17.79 -1.72
N GLU A 205 2.71 -17.01 -2.28
CA GLU A 205 4.15 -17.22 -2.13
C GLU A 205 4.79 -15.97 -1.53
N VAL A 206 5.86 -16.12 -0.75
CA VAL A 206 6.56 -14.99 -0.12
C VAL A 206 8.08 -15.10 -0.31
N THR A 207 8.75 -13.96 -0.41
CA THR A 207 10.21 -13.88 -0.34
C THR A 207 10.67 -12.64 0.39
N PHE A 208 11.92 -12.68 0.82
CA PHE A 208 12.63 -11.67 1.58
C PHE A 208 13.93 -11.35 0.85
N ALA A 209 14.09 -10.11 0.45
CA ALA A 209 15.31 -9.59 -0.15
C ALA A 209 16.19 -8.97 0.93
N THR A 210 17.49 -9.26 0.87
CA THR A 210 18.53 -8.63 1.68
C THR A 210 19.65 -8.14 0.77
N VAL A 211 20.05 -6.89 0.93
CA VAL A 211 21.34 -6.36 0.49
C VAL A 211 22.19 -6.23 1.75
N GLU A 212 23.29 -6.97 1.83
CA GLU A 212 24.12 -7.09 3.03
C GLU A 212 24.46 -5.72 3.64
N GLY A 213 24.19 -5.56 4.95
CA GLY A 213 24.42 -4.33 5.70
C GLY A 213 23.60 -3.10 5.28
N ALA A 214 22.82 -3.15 4.21
CA ALA A 214 22.31 -1.96 3.53
C ALA A 214 20.79 -1.88 3.45
N ALA A 215 20.10 -2.93 3.01
CA ALA A 215 18.67 -2.84 2.74
C ALA A 215 17.95 -4.18 2.79
N VAL A 216 16.66 -4.12 3.05
CA VAL A 216 15.77 -5.28 3.06
C VAL A 216 14.43 -4.96 2.41
N GLY A 217 13.72 -6.00 1.98
CA GLY A 217 12.33 -5.91 1.55
C GLY A 217 11.63 -7.26 1.57
N ARG A 218 10.30 -7.24 1.44
CA ARG A 218 9.45 -8.41 1.35
C ARG A 218 8.55 -8.30 0.13
N ALA A 219 8.37 -9.39 -0.61
CA ALA A 219 7.31 -9.52 -1.60
C ALA A 219 6.43 -10.73 -1.30
N ALA A 220 5.14 -10.60 -1.60
CA ALA A 220 4.22 -11.72 -1.64
C ALA A 220 3.48 -11.74 -2.98
N VAL A 221 3.34 -12.91 -3.60
CA VAL A 221 2.50 -13.13 -4.77
C VAL A 221 1.22 -13.82 -4.34
N THR A 222 0.08 -13.20 -4.64
CA THR A 222 -1.25 -13.67 -4.26
C THR A 222 -2.24 -13.45 -5.40
N THR A 223 -3.24 -14.31 -5.50
CA THR A 223 -4.24 -14.25 -6.57
C THR A 223 -5.51 -13.57 -6.08
N ALA A 224 -5.97 -12.52 -6.78
CA ALA A 224 -7.27 -11.91 -6.53
C ALA A 224 -8.41 -12.83 -7.01
N PRO A 225 -9.65 -12.68 -6.50
CA PRO A 225 -10.79 -13.50 -6.94
C PRO A 225 -11.02 -13.49 -8.47
N GLY A 226 -10.72 -12.39 -9.15
CA GLY A 226 -10.77 -12.27 -10.61
C GLY A 226 -9.62 -12.95 -11.36
N GLY A 227 -8.76 -13.72 -10.69
CA GLY A 227 -7.64 -14.48 -11.27
C GLY A 227 -6.34 -13.68 -11.49
N THR A 228 -6.35 -12.36 -11.25
CA THR A 228 -5.14 -11.54 -11.38
C THR A 228 -4.13 -11.90 -10.28
N ARG A 229 -2.91 -12.28 -10.66
CA ARG A 229 -1.79 -12.47 -9.71
C ARG A 229 -1.09 -11.14 -9.43
N TRP A 230 -1.13 -10.73 -8.17
CA TRP A 230 -0.55 -9.48 -7.68
C TRP A 230 0.74 -9.73 -6.88
N ALA A 231 1.74 -8.87 -7.08
CA ALA A 231 2.94 -8.78 -6.26
C ALA A 231 2.83 -7.63 -5.25
N GLY A 232 2.68 -7.94 -3.97
CA GLY A 232 2.68 -6.95 -2.89
C GLY A 232 4.08 -6.71 -2.36
N LEU A 233 4.67 -5.54 -2.64
CA LEU A 233 5.95 -5.14 -2.06
C LEU A 233 5.71 -4.44 -0.71
N SER A 234 6.44 -4.88 0.31
CA SER A 234 6.28 -4.38 1.68
C SER A 234 7.59 -4.49 2.46
N ALA A 235 7.63 -3.97 3.68
CA ALA A 235 8.78 -4.04 4.57
C ALA A 235 10.11 -3.52 3.98
N VAL A 236 10.05 -2.60 3.00
CA VAL A 236 11.24 -2.02 2.37
C VAL A 236 11.90 -1.04 3.35
N ARG A 237 13.16 -1.31 3.71
CA ARG A 237 13.95 -0.49 4.62
C ARG A 237 15.40 -0.43 4.14
N VAL A 238 16.01 0.74 4.26
CA VAL A 238 17.45 0.98 3.98
C VAL A 238 18.08 1.55 5.26
N THR A 239 19.23 1.03 5.66
CA THR A 239 20.01 1.55 6.79
C THR A 239 20.38 3.01 6.55
N GLU A 240 20.53 3.78 7.62
CA GLU A 240 20.75 5.23 7.52
C GLU A 240 22.01 5.59 6.71
N ASP A 241 23.11 4.88 6.96
CA ASP A 241 24.41 5.10 6.32
C ASP A 241 24.44 4.73 4.82
N SER A 242 23.47 3.92 4.38
CA SER A 242 23.34 3.42 3.00
C SER A 242 22.23 4.13 2.21
N ARG A 243 21.59 5.17 2.78
CA ARG A 243 20.56 5.95 2.06
C ARG A 243 21.14 6.66 0.84
N ARG A 244 20.26 6.94 -0.14
CA ARG A 244 20.57 7.66 -1.39
C ARG A 244 21.62 6.99 -2.30
N ARG A 245 21.84 5.68 -2.13
CA ARG A 245 22.74 4.85 -2.98
C ARG A 245 22.02 3.86 -3.89
N GLY A 246 20.69 4.00 -4.04
CA GLY A 246 19.89 3.15 -4.93
C GLY A 246 19.41 1.82 -4.34
N HIS A 247 19.82 1.41 -3.13
CA HIS A 247 19.47 0.10 -2.57
C HIS A 247 17.96 -0.19 -2.46
N ALA A 248 17.13 0.81 -2.14
CA ALA A 248 15.67 0.58 -2.11
C ALA A 248 15.12 0.21 -3.49
N ARG A 249 15.62 0.87 -4.56
CA ARG A 249 15.24 0.55 -5.94
C ARG A 249 15.71 -0.85 -6.30
N ALA A 250 16.94 -1.18 -5.95
CA ALA A 250 17.58 -2.47 -6.20
C ALA A 250 16.79 -3.63 -5.55
N VAL A 251 16.44 -3.48 -4.27
CA VAL A 251 15.56 -4.42 -3.55
C VAL A 251 14.21 -4.56 -4.24
N CYS A 252 13.55 -3.44 -4.58
CA CYS A 252 12.25 -3.49 -5.26
C CYS A 252 12.33 -4.14 -6.65
N SER A 253 13.38 -3.89 -7.43
CA SER A 253 13.59 -4.52 -8.74
C SER A 253 13.74 -6.04 -8.61
N ALA A 254 14.59 -6.52 -7.71
CA ALA A 254 14.78 -7.96 -7.50
C ALA A 254 13.50 -8.67 -7.03
N LEU A 255 12.74 -8.02 -6.13
CA LEU A 255 11.45 -8.53 -5.68
C LEU A 255 10.39 -8.57 -6.80
N LEU A 256 10.37 -7.57 -7.69
CA LEU A 256 9.49 -7.56 -8.87
C LEU A 256 9.88 -8.66 -9.86
N GLY A 257 11.17 -8.86 -10.10
CA GLY A 257 11.67 -9.94 -10.94
C GLY A 257 11.31 -11.32 -10.40
N TRP A 258 11.49 -11.55 -9.10
CA TRP A 258 11.05 -12.78 -8.43
C TRP A 258 9.54 -13.02 -8.54
N ALA A 259 8.74 -11.96 -8.46
CA ALA A 259 7.29 -12.06 -8.59
C ALA A 259 6.88 -12.34 -10.05
N ALA A 260 7.58 -11.78 -11.03
CA ALA A 260 7.37 -12.05 -12.45
C ALA A 260 7.60 -13.54 -12.78
N THR A 261 8.64 -14.18 -12.23
CA THR A 261 8.85 -15.63 -12.40
C THR A 261 7.75 -16.49 -11.76
N ARG A 262 6.91 -15.88 -10.92
CA ARG A 262 5.72 -16.48 -10.31
C ARG A 262 4.44 -16.00 -10.99
N GLY A 263 4.53 -15.53 -12.23
CA GLY A 263 3.36 -15.15 -13.03
C GLY A 263 2.57 -13.97 -12.47
N ALA A 264 3.12 -13.18 -11.54
CA ALA A 264 2.51 -11.91 -11.17
C ALA A 264 2.55 -10.97 -12.38
N THR A 265 1.40 -10.43 -12.75
CA THR A 265 1.28 -9.50 -13.89
C THR A 265 1.12 -8.06 -13.44
N ARG A 266 0.88 -7.85 -12.15
CA ARG A 266 0.74 -6.53 -11.53
C ARG A 266 1.40 -6.49 -10.17
N ALA A 267 1.88 -5.31 -9.79
CA ALA A 267 2.46 -5.07 -8.48
C ALA A 267 1.74 -3.93 -7.77
N TYR A 268 1.73 -3.98 -6.44
CA TYR A 268 1.24 -2.89 -5.61
C TYR A 268 2.15 -2.61 -4.42
N VAL A 269 2.06 -1.38 -3.92
CA VAL A 269 2.67 -0.91 -2.67
C VAL A 269 1.66 -0.10 -1.88
N GLN A 270 1.75 -0.19 -0.56
CA GLN A 270 0.96 0.62 0.36
C GLN A 270 1.86 1.62 1.08
N VAL A 271 1.70 2.91 0.78
CA VAL A 271 2.58 3.99 1.23
C VAL A 271 1.80 4.96 2.12
N LEU A 272 2.30 5.25 3.31
CA LEU A 272 1.71 6.30 4.15
C LEU A 272 1.73 7.65 3.41
N ALA A 273 0.68 8.44 3.55
CA ALA A 273 0.48 9.67 2.79
C ALA A 273 1.49 10.79 3.13
N ASP A 274 2.23 10.64 4.23
CA ASP A 274 3.32 11.51 4.69
C ASP A 274 4.72 10.98 4.35
N ASN A 275 4.83 9.76 3.79
CA ASN A 275 6.11 9.18 3.39
C ASN A 275 6.49 9.61 1.96
N SER A 276 6.82 10.89 1.81
CA SER A 276 7.25 11.48 0.53
C SER A 276 8.45 10.77 -0.11
N PRO A 277 9.52 10.37 0.63
CA PRO A 277 10.65 9.66 0.02
C PRO A 277 10.24 8.33 -0.63
N ALA A 278 9.39 7.54 0.04
CA ALA A 278 8.89 6.29 -0.53
C ALA A 278 7.98 6.57 -1.73
N ALA A 279 7.11 7.57 -1.66
CA ALA A 279 6.26 7.96 -2.78
C ALA A 279 7.10 8.34 -4.01
N THR A 280 8.12 9.19 -3.87
CA THR A 280 9.02 9.57 -4.97
C THR A 280 9.74 8.35 -5.56
N LEU A 281 10.24 7.43 -4.71
CA LEU A 281 10.84 6.18 -5.18
C LEU A 281 9.85 5.39 -6.05
N TYR A 282 8.66 5.09 -5.54
CA TYR A 282 7.70 4.25 -6.26
C TYR A 282 7.19 4.92 -7.55
N HIS A 283 6.97 6.23 -7.56
CA HIS A 283 6.63 6.97 -8.78
C HIS A 283 7.73 6.86 -9.85
N SER A 284 8.99 6.99 -9.45
CA SER A 284 10.14 6.81 -10.36
C SER A 284 10.28 5.37 -10.86
N MET A 285 9.64 4.41 -10.19
CA MET A 285 9.54 3.01 -10.60
C MET A 285 8.23 2.70 -11.33
N GLY A 286 7.50 3.72 -11.80
CA GLY A 286 6.29 3.54 -12.60
C GLY A 286 5.03 3.19 -11.80
N PHE A 287 5.08 3.12 -10.47
CA PHE A 287 3.87 2.98 -9.67
C PHE A 287 3.03 4.26 -9.73
N ARG A 288 1.71 4.10 -9.75
CA ARG A 288 0.73 5.19 -9.83
C ARG A 288 -0.45 4.92 -8.90
N LEU A 289 -1.10 5.98 -8.44
CA LEU A 289 -2.24 5.86 -7.53
C LEU A 289 -3.38 5.03 -8.15
N HIS A 290 -3.79 3.99 -7.41
CA HIS A 290 -5.00 3.21 -7.68
C HIS A 290 -6.15 3.70 -6.80
N HIS A 291 -5.92 3.72 -5.49
CA HIS A 291 -6.92 4.14 -4.51
C HIS A 291 -6.24 4.49 -3.18
N THR A 292 -7.01 5.06 -2.26
CA THR A 292 -6.55 5.32 -0.89
C THR A 292 -7.27 4.44 0.12
N LEU A 293 -6.63 4.17 1.25
CA LEU A 293 -7.26 3.53 2.41
C LEU A 293 -6.84 4.25 3.68
N ARG A 294 -7.62 4.05 4.74
CA ARG A 294 -7.31 4.55 6.09
C ARG A 294 -7.70 3.52 7.13
N TYR A 295 -7.15 3.68 8.32
CA TYR A 295 -7.46 2.82 9.45
C TYR A 295 -8.37 3.52 10.45
N LEU A 296 -9.35 2.79 11.00
CA LEU A 296 -10.24 3.30 12.04
C LEU A 296 -10.41 2.28 13.16
N ARG A 297 -10.67 2.78 14.37
CA ARG A 297 -11.17 1.95 15.47
C ARG A 297 -12.62 1.60 15.17
N ALA A 298 -12.98 0.31 15.15
CA ALA A 298 -14.35 -0.10 14.89
C ALA A 298 -15.33 0.54 15.89
N GLU A 299 -14.89 0.72 17.15
CA GLU A 299 -15.66 1.33 18.23
C GLU A 299 -16.01 2.79 17.94
N SER A 300 -15.21 3.50 17.14
CA SER A 300 -15.48 4.90 16.76
C SER A 300 -16.66 5.06 15.78
N LEU A 301 -17.15 3.95 15.22
CA LEU A 301 -18.27 3.92 14.29
C LEU A 301 -19.52 3.28 14.90
N LEU A 302 -19.41 2.71 16.09
CA LEU A 302 -20.57 2.28 16.85
C LEU A 302 -21.29 3.53 17.38
N PRO A 303 -22.63 3.55 17.41
CA PRO A 303 -23.35 4.54 18.20
C PRO A 303 -22.76 4.51 19.60
N HIS A 304 -22.44 5.69 20.16
CA HIS A 304 -22.06 5.75 21.57
C HIS A 304 -23.16 5.02 22.36
N ALA A 305 -22.78 3.91 23.00
CA ALA A 305 -23.65 3.21 23.93
C ALA A 305 -23.95 4.13 25.12
#